data_AF-A0A529JV04-F1
#
_entry.id   AF-A0A529JV04-F1
#
_cell.length_a   1.000
_cell.length_b   1.000
_cell.length_c   1.000
_cell.angle_alpha   90.00
_cell.angle_beta   90.00
_cell.angle_gamma   90.00
#
_symmetry.space_group_name_H-M   'P 1'
#
loop_
_entity.id
_entity.type
_entity.pdbx_description
1 polymer ?
#
loop_
_entity_poly.entity_id
_entity_poly.type
_entity_poly.pdbx_seq_one_letter_code
_entity_poly.pdbx_strand_id
1 'polypeptide(L)'
;DTEDWARWLALSKVENPDTEGGIFFSDMNLVFSAAIAGQGIAMGDELTSRRALSEGRLVRPFDIAISSPRSYFLVSEHAKASHPVLDVFSGWLRSKLSESQR
;
A
#
# COMPACT_ATOMS: atom_id res chain seq x y z
N ASP A 1 -11.56 5.26 0.63
CA ASP A 1 -12.37 4.76 -0.50
C ASP A 1 -12.61 3.26 -0.29
N THR A 2 -13.78 2.76 -0.67
CA THR A 2 -14.27 1.39 -0.44
C THR A 2 -14.04 0.48 -1.66
N GLU A 3 -13.63 1.02 -2.81
CA GLU A 3 -13.43 0.27 -4.06
C GLU A 3 -12.48 -0.93 -3.92
N ASP A 4 -11.35 -0.77 -3.23
CA ASP A 4 -10.38 -1.86 -3.07
C ASP A 4 -10.95 -3.00 -2.20
N TRP A 5 -11.73 -2.68 -1.16
CA TRP A 5 -12.46 -3.69 -0.39
C TRP A 5 -13.50 -4.41 -1.23
N ALA A 6 -14.30 -3.69 -2.02
CA ALA A 6 -15.29 -4.29 -2.91
C ALA A 6 -14.64 -5.22 -3.94
N ARG A 7 -13.51 -4.82 -4.54
CA ARG A 7 -12.76 -5.64 -5.50
C ARG A 7 -12.16 -6.89 -4.85
N TRP A 8 -11.60 -6.77 -3.65
CA TRP A 8 -11.05 -7.91 -2.94
C TRP A 8 -12.14 -8.88 -2.50
N LEU A 9 -13.26 -8.37 -1.99
CA LEU A 9 -14.41 -9.17 -1.58
C LEU A 9 -15.11 -9.86 -2.75
N ALA A 10 -15.12 -9.26 -3.94
CA ALA A 10 -15.62 -9.92 -5.15
C ALA A 10 -14.78 -11.15 -5.56
N LEU A 11 -13.51 -11.23 -5.14
CA LEU A 11 -12.67 -12.43 -5.30
C LEU A 11 -12.85 -13.44 -4.15
N SER A 12 -13.55 -13.04 -3.09
CA SER A 12 -13.89 -13.89 -1.96
C SER A 12 -15.21 -14.62 -2.21
N LYS A 13 -15.46 -15.72 -1.50
CA LYS A 13 -16.74 -16.46 -1.58
C LYS A 13 -17.83 -15.87 -0.67
N VAL A 14 -17.73 -14.58 -0.32
CA VAL A 14 -18.66 -13.91 0.59
C VAL A 14 -19.83 -13.35 -0.21
N GLU A 15 -21.05 -13.72 0.17
CA GLU A 15 -22.27 -13.17 -0.41
C GLU A 15 -22.65 -11.86 0.29
N ASN A 16 -23.00 -10.83 -0.48
CA ASN A 16 -23.47 -9.51 -0.02
C ASN A 16 -22.59 -8.88 1.09
N PRO A 17 -21.28 -8.70 0.87
CA PRO A 17 -20.43 -8.10 1.90
C PRO A 17 -20.74 -6.62 2.08
N ASP A 18 -20.77 -6.16 3.32
CA ASP A 18 -20.80 -4.73 3.64
C ASP A 18 -19.40 -4.14 3.42
N THR A 19 -19.25 -3.38 2.34
CA THR A 19 -18.00 -2.70 1.97
C THR A 19 -17.93 -1.28 2.50
N GLU A 20 -19.02 -0.75 3.05
CA GLU A 20 -19.12 0.64 3.54
C GLU A 20 -18.99 0.73 5.07
N GLY A 21 -19.12 -0.39 5.78
CA GLY A 21 -18.87 -0.50 7.20
C GLY A 21 -17.40 -0.28 7.59
N GLY A 22 -17.18 0.12 8.85
CA GLY A 22 -15.85 0.25 9.46
C GLY A 22 -15.39 1.68 9.68
N ILE A 23 -14.09 1.82 10.01
CA ILE A 23 -13.46 3.11 10.31
C ILE A 23 -12.70 3.58 9.07
N PHE A 24 -12.95 4.82 8.67
CA PHE A 24 -12.24 5.46 7.57
C PHE A 24 -11.15 6.37 8.09
N PHE A 25 -9.94 6.17 7.57
CA PHE A 25 -8.81 7.06 7.80
C PHE A 25 -8.40 7.73 6.49
N SER A 26 -7.94 8.97 6.58
CA SER A 26 -7.39 9.72 5.45
C SER A 26 -5.94 9.35 5.13
N ASP A 27 -5.25 8.64 6.02
CA ASP A 27 -3.83 8.31 5.92
C ASP A 27 -3.58 6.83 6.24
N MET A 28 -2.76 6.17 5.42
CA MET A 28 -2.46 4.75 5.53
C MET A 28 -1.69 4.39 6.81
N ASN A 29 -0.88 5.31 7.35
CA ASN A 29 -0.18 5.10 8.62
C ASN A 29 -1.16 5.00 9.79
N LEU A 30 -2.28 5.73 9.74
CA LEU A 30 -3.34 5.61 10.74
C LEU A 30 -4.06 4.26 10.63
N VAL A 31 -4.33 3.81 9.40
CA VAL A 31 -4.90 2.48 9.13
C VAL A 31 -4.02 1.38 9.74
N PHE A 32 -2.70 1.40 9.48
CA PHE A 32 -1.79 0.41 10.05
C PHE A 32 -1.66 0.54 11.57
N SER A 33 -1.65 1.75 12.11
CA SER A 33 -1.59 1.96 13.56
C SER A 33 -2.82 1.34 14.26
N ALA A 34 -4.01 1.52 13.68
CA ALA A 34 -5.25 0.92 14.18
C ALA A 34 -5.21 -0.62 14.10
N ALA A 35 -4.76 -1.19 12.99
CA ALA A 35 -4.63 -2.64 12.83
C ALA A 35 -3.60 -3.24 13.81
N ILE A 36 -2.45 -2.60 13.99
CA ILE A 36 -1.42 -3.02 14.96
C ILE A 36 -1.96 -2.94 16.40
N ALA A 37 -2.82 -1.95 16.70
CA ALA A 37 -3.49 -1.83 17.98
C ALA A 37 -4.67 -2.82 18.16
N GLY A 38 -4.92 -3.71 17.20
CA GLY A 38 -5.97 -4.73 17.28
C GLY A 38 -7.38 -4.23 16.98
N GLN A 39 -7.53 -3.08 16.33
CA GLN A 39 -8.85 -2.48 16.04
C GLN A 39 -9.52 -3.05 14.78
N GLY A 40 -8.89 -4.00 14.09
CA GLY A 40 -9.46 -4.64 12.90
C GLY A 40 -8.40 -5.13 11.91
N ILE A 41 -8.84 -5.32 10.66
CA ILE A 41 -8.01 -5.73 9.53
C ILE A 41 -7.82 -4.53 8.60
N ALA A 42 -6.58 -4.31 8.16
CA ALA A 42 -6.22 -3.29 7.19
C ALA A 42 -5.99 -3.89 5.80
N MET A 43 -6.41 -3.17 4.76
CA MET A 43 -5.99 -3.44 3.38
C MET A 43 -4.91 -2.44 2.99
N GLY A 44 -3.70 -2.93 2.75
CA GLY A 44 -2.55 -2.13 2.34
C GLY A 44 -1.79 -2.75 1.19
N ASP A 45 -0.90 -1.98 0.59
CA ASP A 45 0.01 -2.46 -0.45
C ASP A 45 1.29 -3.05 0.17
N GLU A 46 2.04 -3.77 -0.66
CA GLU A 46 3.28 -4.43 -0.24
C GLU A 46 4.36 -3.44 0.22
N LEU A 47 4.46 -2.27 -0.42
CA LEU A 47 5.50 -1.29 -0.12
C LEU A 47 5.31 -0.70 1.28
N THR A 48 4.07 -0.34 1.63
CA THR A 48 3.77 0.33 2.89
C THR A 48 3.62 -0.64 4.07
N SER A 49 3.18 -1.89 3.82
CA SER A 49 3.01 -2.91 4.87
C SER A 49 4.29 -3.69 5.20
N ARG A 50 5.29 -3.70 4.31
CA ARG A 50 6.51 -4.54 4.41
C ARG A 50 7.16 -4.54 5.77
N ARG A 51 7.42 -3.36 6.35
CA ARG A 51 8.11 -3.24 7.64
C ARG A 51 7.33 -3.86 8.78
N ALA A 52 6.02 -3.59 8.86
CA ALA A 52 5.19 -4.11 9.92
C ALA A 52 5.03 -5.64 9.82
N LEU A 53 4.98 -6.18 8.60
CA LEU A 53 4.98 -7.62 8.34
C LEU A 53 6.32 -8.26 8.70
N SER A 54 7.45 -7.66 8.33
CA SER A 54 8.79 -8.21 8.62
C SER A 54 9.12 -8.18 10.12
N GLU A 55 8.61 -7.19 10.84
CA GLU A 55 8.74 -7.09 12.30
C GLU A 55 7.73 -7.99 13.05
N GLY A 56 6.83 -8.69 12.34
CA GLY A 56 5.79 -9.54 12.93
C GLY A 56 4.71 -8.77 13.70
N ARG A 57 4.63 -7.46 13.52
CA ARG A 57 3.59 -6.60 14.13
C ARG A 57 2.25 -6.70 13.41
N LEU A 58 2.30 -7.04 12.13
CA LEU A 58 1.15 -7.43 11.33
C LEU A 58 1.39 -8.81 10.74
N VAL A 59 0.31 -9.49 10.40
CA VAL A 59 0.32 -10.72 9.61
C VAL A 59 -0.56 -10.54 8.39
N ARG A 60 -0.30 -11.30 7.33
CA ARG A 60 -1.17 -11.39 6.16
C ARG A 60 -2.09 -12.61 6.34
N PRO A 61 -3.38 -12.42 6.69
CA PRO A 61 -4.27 -13.53 7.00
C PRO A 61 -4.75 -14.33 5.77
N PHE A 62 -4.65 -13.75 4.56
CA PHE A 62 -5.18 -14.35 3.33
C PHE A 62 -4.21 -14.18 2.15
N ASP A 63 -4.18 -15.19 1.27
CA ASP A 63 -3.37 -15.16 0.04
C ASP A 63 -4.01 -14.41 -1.13
N ILE A 64 -5.27 -13.98 -0.98
CA ILE A 64 -5.97 -13.17 -2.01
C ILE A 64 -5.37 -11.77 -2.05
N ALA A 65 -5.03 -11.30 -3.25
CA ALA A 65 -4.56 -9.94 -3.51
C ALA A 65 -5.24 -9.39 -4.78
N ILE A 66 -5.36 -8.07 -4.84
CA ILE A 66 -5.87 -7.35 -6.02
C ILE A 66 -4.76 -6.47 -6.60
N SER A 67 -4.73 -6.34 -7.93
CA SER A 67 -3.90 -5.32 -8.56
C SER A 67 -4.53 -3.94 -8.33
N SER A 68 -3.84 -3.08 -7.59
CA SER A 68 -4.25 -1.69 -7.42
C SER A 68 -4.21 -0.98 -8.79
N PRO A 69 -5.20 -0.14 -9.14
CA PRO A 69 -5.13 0.69 -10.34
C PRO A 69 -4.21 1.91 -10.10
N ARG A 70 -3.77 2.10 -8.85
CA ARG A 70 -2.93 3.21 -8.40
C ARG A 70 -1.47 2.79 -8.35
N SER A 71 -0.58 3.75 -8.55
CA SER A 71 0.87 3.53 -8.52
C SER A 71 1.57 4.73 -7.89
N TYR A 72 2.76 4.50 -7.36
CA TYR A 72 3.61 5.57 -6.85
C TYR A 72 4.46 6.14 -7.99
N PHE A 73 4.48 7.47 -8.13
CA PHE A 73 5.20 8.17 -9.18
C PHE A 73 6.23 9.13 -8.59
N LEU A 74 7.43 9.14 -9.18
CA LEU A 74 8.38 10.24 -9.02
C LEU A 74 8.09 11.27 -10.12
N VAL A 75 7.63 12.46 -9.74
CA VAL A 75 7.20 13.51 -10.67
C VAL A 75 8.10 14.72 -10.55
N SER A 76 8.47 15.29 -11.70
CA SER A 76 9.22 16.55 -11.79
C SER A 76 8.61 17.45 -12.87
N GLU A 77 8.87 18.75 -12.78
CA GLU A 77 8.58 19.66 -13.89
C GLU A 77 9.36 19.24 -15.14
N HIS A 78 8.70 19.28 -16.30
CA HIS A 78 9.31 18.89 -17.57
C HIS A 78 10.59 19.69 -17.87
N ALA A 79 10.57 20.99 -17.59
CA ALA A 79 11.71 21.89 -17.80
C ALA A 79 12.95 21.53 -16.94
N LYS A 80 12.75 20.80 -15.84
CA LYS A 80 13.83 20.39 -14.91
C LYS A 80 14.23 18.93 -15.10
N ALA A 81 13.61 18.19 -16.01
CA ALA A 81 13.79 16.74 -16.14
C ALA A 81 15.24 16.32 -16.43
N SER A 82 16.06 17.17 -17.04
CA SER A 82 17.48 16.93 -17.31
C SER A 82 18.43 17.43 -16.21
N HIS A 83 17.89 17.87 -15.06
CA HIS A 83 18.72 18.39 -13.98
C HIS A 83 19.51 17.24 -13.32
N PRO A 84 20.86 17.31 -13.23
CA PRO A 84 21.69 16.19 -12.77
C PRO A 84 21.30 15.63 -11.38
N VAL A 85 20.80 16.48 -10.49
CA VAL A 85 20.30 16.06 -9.17
C VAL A 85 19.10 15.10 -9.27
N LEU A 86 18.22 15.27 -10.26
CA LEU A 86 17.10 14.35 -10.46
C LEU A 86 17.59 12.98 -10.95
N ASP A 87 18.61 12.95 -11.81
CA ASP A 87 19.20 11.69 -12.27
C ASP A 87 19.84 10.92 -11.12
N VAL A 88 20.63 11.63 -10.29
CA VAL A 88 21.27 11.03 -9.11
C VAL A 88 20.22 10.53 -8.11
N PHE A 89 19.22 11.35 -7.79
CA PHE A 89 18.18 10.98 -6.83
C PHE A 89 17.30 9.84 -7.33
N SER A 90 16.87 9.88 -8.60
CA SER A 90 16.05 8.82 -9.18
C SER A 90 16.81 7.50 -9.29
N GLY A 91 18.10 7.55 -9.62
CA GLY A 91 18.98 6.38 -9.60
C GLY A 91 19.12 5.78 -8.20
N TRP A 92 19.39 6.62 -7.19
CA TRP A 92 19.44 6.19 -5.79
C TRP A 92 18.10 5.59 -5.32
N LEU A 93 16.98 6.25 -5.62
CA LEU A 93 15.65 5.79 -5.21
C LEU A 93 15.33 4.41 -5.82
N ARG A 94 15.65 4.20 -7.11
CA ARG A 94 15.49 2.89 -7.77
C ARG A 94 16.35 1.80 -7.12
N SER A 95 17.58 2.12 -6.72
CA SER A 95 18.45 1.19 -5.97
C SER A 95 17.81 0.79 -4.63
N LYS A 96 17.20 1.74 -3.92
CA LYS A 96 16.52 1.44 -2.64
C LYS A 96 15.25 0.62 -2.80
N LEU A 97 14.51 0.83 -3.88
CA LEU A 97 13.32 0.02 -4.17
C LEU A 97 13.68 -1.42 -4.59
N SER A 98 14.76 -1.62 -5.35
CA SER A 98 15.19 -2.97 -5.74
C SER A 98 15.81 -3.76 -4.59
N GLU A 99 16.54 -3.11 -3.68
CA GLU A 99 17.04 -3.72 -2.44
C GLU A 99 15.91 -4.21 -1.55
N SER A 100 14.80 -3.46 -1.49
CA SER A 100 13.67 -3.79 -0.63
C SER A 100 12.84 -4.97 -1.14
N GLN A 101 12.93 -5.32 -2.44
CA GLN A 101 12.23 -6.46 -3.06
C GLN A 101 12.94 -7.82 -2.84
N ARG A 102 14.10 -7.84 -2.20
CA ARG A 102 14.83 -9.06 -1.81
C ARG A 102 14.59 -9.38 -0.34
#